data_AF-A0A955ACA1-F1
#
_entry.id   AF-A0A955ACA1-F1
#
_cell.length_a   1.000
_cell.length_b   1.000
_cell.length_c   1.000
_cell.angle_alpha   90.00
_cell.angle_beta   90.00
_cell.angle_gamma   90.00
#
_symmetry.space_group_name_H-M   'P 1'
#
loop_
_entity.id
_entity.type
_entity.pdbx_description
1 polymer ?
#
loop_
_entity_poly.entity_id
_entity_poly.type
_entity_poly.pdbx_seq_one_letter_code
_entity_poly.pdbx_strand_id
1 'polypeptide(L)'
;IDELDALGKTRGTSIVGGHDEREQTLNALLVEMDGFDSNSGVIVMAATNRPEMLDQALLRPGRFDRQVLVDRPDVRGREDILKVHVKSVKLDASVDLKEIAAITPGFVGADLANLVNEAALLAARKNKSAVGSREFNDGVERVTAGLEKKQRVMSEDEKQRVAYHEAGHALVAYSLPNTDPVHKVSIIPRGLAALGYTLQRPEGDRYLMTQSELESRIQVLLAGTVTEEMIYDDISTGAQNDLERATEIARAMVMDYGMSKLGRIAYRESSRSAFLAHAGEERLHSHSEETAREIDQEVRRILGDALKKTHDILQTRRAALMALAEELIEVESIEAHDLKRILEANSSRPQVVPGTSEGAKRTVKNESTDAIDGDAVEKSG
;
A
#
# COMPACT_ATOMS: atom_id res chain seq x y z
N ILE A 1 9.34 6.37 -28.47
CA ILE A 1 9.89 7.47 -27.64
C ILE A 1 9.61 7.10 -26.19
N ASP A 2 10.62 6.72 -25.44
CA ASP A 2 10.46 6.46 -24.01
C ASP A 2 10.54 7.78 -23.22
N GLU A 3 9.94 7.81 -22.03
CA GLU A 3 9.89 8.99 -21.15
C GLU A 3 9.47 10.28 -21.88
N LEU A 4 8.34 10.24 -22.60
CA LEU A 4 7.86 11.36 -23.41
C LEU A 4 7.72 12.66 -22.59
N ASP A 5 7.47 12.58 -21.29
CA ASP A 5 7.37 13.72 -20.37
C ASP A 5 8.69 14.47 -20.16
N ALA A 6 9.84 13.89 -20.52
CA ALA A 6 11.12 14.59 -20.57
C ALA A 6 11.16 15.65 -21.69
N LEU A 7 10.45 15.42 -22.80
CA LEU A 7 10.38 16.33 -23.95
C LEU A 7 9.07 17.13 -23.96
N GLY A 8 7.97 16.46 -23.71
CA GLY A 8 6.61 16.93 -23.95
C GLY A 8 5.90 17.62 -22.79
N LYS A 9 6.59 18.12 -21.75
CA LYS A 9 5.94 18.83 -20.65
C LYS A 9 5.34 20.15 -21.12
N THR A 10 4.20 20.50 -20.54
CA THR A 10 3.51 21.78 -20.75
C THR A 10 4.44 22.98 -20.52
N ARG A 11 4.30 24.00 -21.37
CA ARG A 11 5.12 25.22 -21.41
C ARG A 11 5.13 25.94 -20.05
N GLY A 12 6.29 25.97 -19.39
CA GLY A 12 6.55 26.68 -18.13
C GLY A 12 6.77 28.17 -18.31
N THR A 13 6.09 29.04 -17.54
CA THR A 13 6.38 30.49 -17.44
C THR A 13 7.63 30.79 -16.58
N SER A 14 8.61 29.88 -16.53
CA SER A 14 9.85 30.10 -15.80
C SER A 14 10.82 30.93 -16.65
N ILE A 15 11.04 32.17 -16.22
CA ILE A 15 11.74 33.27 -16.94
C ILE A 15 13.24 33.03 -17.21
N VAL A 16 13.83 31.87 -16.89
CA VAL A 16 15.29 31.68 -16.97
C VAL A 16 15.70 30.43 -17.76
N GLY A 17 16.00 30.63 -19.05
CA GLY A 17 17.13 30.05 -19.80
C GLY A 17 17.19 28.54 -20.13
N GLY A 18 16.31 27.70 -19.59
CA GLY A 18 16.34 26.24 -19.79
C GLY A 18 15.24 25.66 -20.70
N HIS A 19 14.33 26.50 -21.21
CA HIS A 19 13.15 26.06 -21.95
C HIS A 19 13.38 25.97 -23.48
N ASP A 20 14.28 26.77 -24.04
CA ASP A 20 14.36 26.98 -25.50
C ASP A 20 14.75 25.72 -26.28
N GLU A 21 15.74 24.94 -25.81
CA GLU A 21 16.16 23.70 -26.50
C GLU A 21 15.06 22.62 -26.46
N ARG A 22 14.39 22.52 -25.31
CA ARG A 22 13.29 21.59 -25.11
C ARG A 22 12.09 21.95 -25.99
N GLU A 23 11.73 23.23 -26.03
CA GLU A 23 10.64 23.73 -26.86
C GLU A 23 10.93 23.58 -28.34
N GLN A 24 12.17 23.85 -28.77
CA GLN A 24 12.60 23.62 -30.13
C GLN A 24 12.50 22.12 -30.51
N THR A 25 12.95 21.23 -29.62
CA THR A 25 12.86 19.78 -29.81
C THR A 25 11.41 19.29 -29.87
N LEU A 26 10.54 19.83 -29.00
CA LEU A 26 9.11 19.51 -29.00
C LEU A 26 8.43 20.00 -30.29
N ASN A 27 8.68 21.24 -30.70
CA ASN A 27 8.10 21.78 -31.92
C ASN A 27 8.59 21.02 -33.16
N ALA A 28 9.87 20.65 -33.22
CA ALA A 28 10.40 19.80 -34.29
C ALA A 28 9.65 18.45 -34.33
N LEU A 29 9.45 17.79 -33.19
CA LEU A 29 8.66 16.57 -33.13
C LEU A 29 7.23 16.78 -33.64
N LEU A 30 6.57 17.87 -33.27
CA LEU A 30 5.21 18.18 -33.73
C LEU A 30 5.13 18.42 -35.24
N VAL A 31 6.12 19.12 -35.81
CA VAL A 31 6.21 19.38 -37.25
C VAL A 31 6.43 18.09 -38.02
N GLU A 32 7.33 17.22 -37.55
CA GLU A 32 7.55 15.91 -38.17
C GLU A 32 6.29 15.04 -38.08
N MET A 33 5.57 15.07 -36.96
CA MET A 33 4.30 14.34 -36.79
C MET A 33 3.21 14.82 -37.75
N ASP A 34 3.07 16.14 -37.92
CA ASP A 34 2.09 16.73 -38.85
C ASP A 34 2.49 16.52 -40.33
N GLY A 35 3.78 16.25 -40.60
CA GLY A 35 4.33 16.02 -41.94
C GLY A 35 4.13 14.61 -42.50
N PHE A 36 3.62 13.66 -41.71
CA PHE A 36 3.36 12.30 -42.18
C PHE A 36 2.05 12.21 -42.98
N ASP A 37 2.15 11.82 -44.25
CA ASP A 37 0.99 11.32 -44.98
C ASP A 37 0.57 9.96 -44.40
N SER A 38 -0.75 9.78 -44.23
CA SER A 38 -1.37 8.55 -43.66
C SER A 38 -1.03 7.25 -44.39
N ASN A 39 -0.40 7.32 -45.56
CA ASN A 39 0.02 6.20 -46.40
C ASN A 39 1.48 5.75 -46.19
N SER A 40 2.20 6.34 -45.23
CA SER A 40 3.62 6.09 -44.98
C SER A 40 3.91 4.78 -44.19
N GLY A 41 2.90 4.12 -43.64
CA GLY A 41 3.06 2.85 -42.92
C GLY A 41 3.89 2.94 -41.62
N VAL A 42 4.14 4.16 -41.12
CA VAL A 42 4.90 4.41 -39.89
C VAL A 42 3.95 4.53 -38.70
N ILE A 43 4.27 3.84 -37.60
CA ILE A 43 3.56 3.96 -36.33
C ILE A 43 4.51 4.55 -35.29
N VAL A 44 4.15 5.69 -34.71
CA VAL A 44 4.94 6.32 -33.64
C VAL A 44 4.34 5.92 -32.29
N MET A 45 5.14 5.24 -31.47
CA MET A 45 4.76 4.87 -30.10
C MET A 45 5.56 5.68 -29.08
N ALA A 46 4.90 6.04 -27.98
CA ALA A 46 5.54 6.70 -26.85
C ALA A 46 5.06 6.15 -25.50
N ALA A 47 5.90 6.27 -24.48
CA ALA A 47 5.59 5.86 -23.10
C ALA A 47 5.81 7.04 -22.14
N THR A 48 4.96 7.15 -21.13
CA THR A 48 5.13 8.11 -20.02
C THR A 48 4.43 7.58 -18.77
N ASN A 49 4.99 7.91 -17.61
CA ASN A 49 4.34 7.67 -16.31
C ASN A 49 3.49 8.86 -15.85
N ARG A 50 3.51 9.98 -16.59
CA ARG A 50 2.93 11.27 -16.18
C ARG A 50 2.16 11.92 -17.33
N PRO A 51 1.10 11.27 -17.84
CA PRO A 51 0.32 11.78 -18.96
C PRO A 51 -0.28 13.17 -18.69
N GLU A 52 -0.55 13.50 -17.43
CA GLU A 52 -1.10 14.78 -17.00
C GLU A 52 -0.13 15.96 -17.19
N MET A 53 1.17 15.70 -17.28
CA MET A 53 2.17 16.75 -17.51
C MET A 53 2.37 17.07 -19.00
N LEU A 54 1.86 16.23 -19.89
CA LEU A 54 2.11 16.38 -21.32
C LEU A 54 1.40 17.63 -21.89
N ASP A 55 2.05 18.27 -22.87
CA ASP A 55 1.48 19.34 -23.67
C ASP A 55 0.29 18.80 -24.45
N GLN A 56 -0.86 19.46 -24.32
CA GLN A 56 -2.09 19.12 -25.01
C GLN A 56 -1.92 19.11 -26.54
N ALA A 57 -0.93 19.82 -27.07
CA ALA A 57 -0.56 19.76 -28.48
C ALA A 57 -0.16 18.35 -28.92
N LEU A 58 0.52 17.56 -28.09
CA LEU A 58 0.92 16.18 -28.41
C LEU A 58 -0.29 15.24 -28.53
N LEU A 59 -1.36 15.53 -27.78
CA LEU A 59 -2.54 14.68 -27.66
C LEU A 59 -3.64 15.00 -28.69
N ARG A 60 -3.36 15.91 -29.63
CA ARG A 60 -4.32 16.29 -30.68
C ARG A 60 -4.46 15.19 -31.74
N PRO A 61 -5.62 15.09 -32.40
CA PRO A 61 -5.82 14.19 -33.54
C PRO A 61 -4.71 14.34 -34.59
N GLY A 62 -4.22 13.22 -35.12
CA GLY A 62 -3.08 13.19 -36.06
C GLY A 62 -1.70 13.09 -35.42
N ARG A 63 -1.61 13.15 -34.07
CA ARG A 63 -0.37 12.99 -33.31
C ARG A 63 -0.46 11.76 -32.39
N PHE A 64 -0.37 11.92 -31.07
CA PHE A 64 -0.65 10.86 -30.10
C PHE A 64 -2.13 10.84 -29.74
N ASP A 65 -2.97 10.49 -30.71
CA ASP A 65 -4.42 10.47 -30.59
C ASP A 65 -4.98 9.19 -29.95
N ARG A 66 -4.16 8.14 -29.85
CA ARG A 66 -4.47 6.88 -29.16
C ARG A 66 -3.65 6.76 -27.88
N GLN A 67 -4.36 6.64 -26.76
CA GLN A 67 -3.79 6.33 -25.46
C GLN A 67 -4.17 4.91 -25.06
N VAL A 68 -3.16 4.08 -24.80
CA VAL A 68 -3.35 2.73 -24.27
C VAL A 68 -2.84 2.74 -22.84
N LEU A 69 -3.76 2.68 -21.89
CA LEU A 69 -3.41 2.57 -20.48
C LEU A 69 -2.91 1.15 -20.19
N VAL A 70 -1.72 1.04 -19.62
CA VAL A 70 -1.17 -0.23 -19.13
C VAL A 70 -1.26 -0.20 -17.61
N ASP A 71 -2.33 -0.77 -17.09
CA ASP A 71 -2.55 -0.86 -15.64
C ASP A 71 -1.61 -1.87 -14.98
N ARG A 72 -1.52 -1.78 -13.65
CA ARG A 72 -0.80 -2.77 -12.85
C ARG A 72 -1.46 -4.15 -13.00
N PRO A 73 -0.67 -5.23 -13.08
CA PRO A 73 -1.22 -6.57 -13.24
C PRO A 73 -2.00 -7.04 -12.00
N ASP A 74 -3.13 -7.69 -12.23
CA ASP A 74 -3.86 -8.44 -11.20
C ASP A 74 -3.14 -9.75 -10.86
N VAL A 75 -3.64 -10.52 -9.88
CA VAL A 75 -3.03 -11.82 -9.48
C VAL A 75 -2.74 -12.72 -10.68
N ARG A 76 -3.66 -12.81 -11.65
CA ARG A 76 -3.48 -13.67 -12.84
C ARG A 76 -2.43 -13.11 -13.79
N GLY A 77 -2.45 -11.80 -14.03
CA GLY A 77 -1.43 -11.11 -14.80
C GLY A 77 -0.04 -11.26 -14.19
N ARG A 78 0.08 -11.20 -12.85
CA ARG A 78 1.34 -11.46 -12.14
C ARG A 78 1.81 -12.89 -12.32
N GLU A 79 0.90 -13.87 -12.25
CA GLU A 79 1.20 -15.28 -12.53
C GLU A 79 1.72 -15.46 -13.97
N ASP A 80 1.07 -14.85 -14.96
CA ASP A 80 1.47 -14.96 -16.36
C ASP A 80 2.80 -14.25 -16.65
N ILE A 81 3.06 -13.11 -16.02
CA ILE A 81 4.36 -12.44 -16.08
C ILE A 81 5.45 -13.32 -15.45
N LEU A 82 5.18 -13.92 -14.28
CA LEU A 82 6.11 -14.86 -13.65
C LEU A 82 6.42 -16.04 -14.57
N LYS A 83 5.41 -16.64 -15.24
CA LYS A 83 5.61 -17.72 -16.23
C LYS A 83 6.54 -17.33 -17.36
N VAL A 84 6.60 -16.06 -17.75
CA VAL A 84 7.54 -15.57 -18.76
C VAL A 84 8.95 -15.50 -18.18
N HIS A 85 9.12 -14.89 -17.00
CA HIS A 85 10.44 -14.65 -16.42
C HIS A 85 11.10 -15.89 -15.85
N VAL A 86 10.35 -16.90 -15.38
CA VAL A 86 10.94 -18.13 -14.83
C VAL A 86 11.52 -19.07 -15.90
N LYS A 87 11.24 -18.86 -17.20
CA LYS A 87 11.78 -19.71 -18.28
C LYS A 87 13.30 -19.72 -18.34
N SER A 88 13.96 -18.67 -17.86
CA SER A 88 15.42 -18.55 -17.81
C SER A 88 16.03 -19.20 -16.56
N VAL A 89 15.23 -19.74 -15.64
CA VAL A 89 15.66 -20.22 -14.33
C VAL A 89 15.17 -21.66 -14.10
N LYS A 90 16.02 -22.50 -13.51
CA LYS A 90 15.64 -23.87 -13.14
C LYS A 90 14.84 -23.84 -11.83
N LEU A 91 13.55 -24.17 -11.90
CA LEU A 91 12.66 -24.26 -10.74
C LEU A 91 12.64 -25.67 -10.12
N ASP A 92 12.44 -25.71 -8.80
CA ASP A 92 12.08 -26.92 -8.09
C ASP A 92 10.59 -27.26 -8.31
N ALA A 93 10.22 -28.55 -8.18
CA ALA A 93 8.84 -28.99 -8.27
C ALA A 93 7.94 -28.42 -7.16
N SER A 94 8.54 -27.93 -6.06
CA SER A 94 7.83 -27.32 -4.94
C SER A 94 7.31 -25.90 -5.22
N VAL A 95 7.55 -25.33 -6.40
CA VAL A 95 7.24 -23.92 -6.70
C VAL A 95 5.86 -23.81 -7.34
N ASP A 96 4.92 -23.19 -6.63
CA ASP A 96 3.65 -22.74 -7.20
C ASP A 96 3.71 -21.23 -7.51
N LEU A 97 3.70 -20.89 -8.80
CA LEU A 97 3.71 -19.49 -9.25
C LEU A 97 2.44 -18.73 -8.87
N LYS A 98 1.33 -19.44 -8.69
CA LYS A 98 0.06 -18.84 -8.25
C LYS A 98 0.15 -18.37 -6.81
N GLU A 99 0.80 -19.15 -5.95
CA GLU A 99 1.08 -18.73 -4.57
C GLU A 99 2.03 -17.53 -4.55
N ILE A 100 3.06 -17.51 -5.40
CA ILE A 100 3.99 -16.38 -5.51
C ILE A 100 3.27 -15.10 -6.00
N ALA A 101 2.37 -15.23 -6.98
CA ALA A 101 1.58 -14.11 -7.48
C ALA A 101 0.63 -13.53 -6.41
N ALA A 102 0.10 -14.39 -5.52
CA ALA A 102 -0.76 -13.97 -4.41
C ALA A 102 0.01 -13.17 -3.35
N ILE A 103 1.28 -13.52 -3.09
CA ILE A 103 2.11 -12.85 -2.08
C ILE A 103 2.88 -11.63 -2.63
N THR A 104 2.65 -11.25 -3.88
CA THR A 104 3.28 -10.08 -4.55
C THR A 104 2.26 -8.99 -4.95
N PRO A 105 1.31 -8.61 -4.08
CA PRO A 105 0.31 -7.60 -4.44
C PRO A 105 0.97 -6.27 -4.75
N GLY A 106 0.51 -5.64 -5.84
CA GLY A 106 1.00 -4.34 -6.30
C GLY A 106 2.33 -4.35 -7.07
N PHE A 107 2.99 -5.52 -7.20
CA PHE A 107 4.22 -5.66 -7.98
C PHE A 107 3.93 -5.44 -9.47
N VAL A 108 4.78 -4.66 -10.14
CA VAL A 108 4.72 -4.50 -11.59
C VAL A 108 5.62 -5.52 -12.29
N GLY A 109 5.57 -5.59 -13.63
CA GLY A 109 6.34 -6.58 -14.38
C GLY A 109 7.85 -6.52 -14.12
N ALA A 110 8.40 -5.32 -13.95
CA ALA A 110 9.80 -5.14 -13.58
C ALA A 110 10.13 -5.70 -12.18
N ASP A 111 9.24 -5.51 -11.20
CA ASP A 111 9.43 -6.03 -9.84
C ASP A 111 9.40 -7.56 -9.83
N LEU A 112 8.50 -8.17 -10.60
CA LEU A 112 8.40 -9.63 -10.75
C LEU A 112 9.64 -10.21 -11.46
N ALA A 113 10.14 -9.53 -12.48
CA ALA A 113 11.39 -9.92 -13.14
C ALA A 113 12.56 -9.87 -12.16
N ASN A 114 12.65 -8.80 -11.36
CA ASN A 114 13.67 -8.65 -10.34
C ASN A 114 13.54 -9.70 -9.22
N LEU A 115 12.30 -10.04 -8.82
CA LEU A 115 12.03 -11.10 -7.85
C LEU A 115 12.57 -12.46 -8.32
N VAL A 116 12.32 -12.83 -9.58
CA VAL A 116 12.84 -14.09 -10.14
C VAL A 116 14.38 -14.10 -10.13
N ASN A 117 15.00 -12.96 -10.48
CA ASN A 117 16.45 -12.82 -10.45
C ASN A 117 17.00 -12.94 -9.02
N GLU A 118 16.39 -12.27 -8.04
CA GLU A 118 16.80 -12.35 -6.63
C GLU A 118 16.64 -13.76 -6.07
N ALA A 119 15.54 -14.46 -6.39
CA ALA A 119 15.35 -15.85 -5.99
C ALA A 119 16.44 -16.77 -6.59
N ALA A 120 16.82 -16.56 -7.86
CA ALA A 120 17.91 -17.28 -8.50
C ALA A 120 19.27 -17.00 -7.86
N LEU A 121 19.57 -15.73 -7.53
CA LEU A 121 20.80 -15.34 -6.84
C LEU A 121 20.87 -15.95 -5.43
N LEU A 122 19.76 -16.01 -4.71
CA LEU A 122 19.68 -16.64 -3.39
C LEU A 122 19.91 -18.16 -3.47
N ALA A 123 19.34 -18.83 -4.46
CA ALA A 123 19.59 -20.25 -4.70
C ALA A 123 21.07 -20.51 -5.03
N ALA A 124 21.65 -19.71 -5.93
CA ALA A 124 23.06 -19.81 -6.32
C ALA A 124 24.00 -19.58 -5.13
N ARG A 125 23.74 -18.58 -4.28
CA ARG A 125 24.52 -18.33 -3.04
C ARG A 125 24.50 -19.52 -2.07
N LYS A 126 23.39 -20.27 -2.03
CA LYS A 126 23.23 -21.48 -1.21
C LYS A 126 23.72 -22.74 -1.94
N ASN A 127 24.40 -22.61 -3.10
CA ASN A 127 24.84 -23.70 -3.97
C ASN A 127 23.71 -24.70 -4.33
N LYS A 128 22.47 -24.21 -4.45
CA LYS A 128 21.34 -25.04 -4.87
C LYS A 128 21.33 -25.18 -6.39
N SER A 129 20.89 -26.35 -6.86
CA SER A 129 20.78 -26.66 -8.29
C SER A 129 19.47 -26.18 -8.94
N ALA A 130 18.49 -25.77 -8.12
CA ALA A 130 17.20 -25.24 -8.54
C ALA A 130 16.68 -24.23 -7.51
N VAL A 131 15.81 -23.32 -7.97
CA VAL A 131 15.15 -22.30 -7.13
C VAL A 131 13.88 -22.89 -6.53
N GLY A 132 13.77 -22.89 -5.20
CA GLY A 132 12.59 -23.38 -4.49
C GLY A 132 11.68 -22.26 -3.98
N SER A 133 10.53 -22.64 -3.42
CA SER A 133 9.54 -21.68 -2.87
C SER A 133 10.13 -20.79 -1.76
N ARG A 134 11.06 -21.32 -0.96
CA ARG A 134 11.76 -20.55 0.08
C ARG A 134 12.57 -19.38 -0.48
N GLU A 135 13.27 -19.58 -1.61
CA GLU A 135 14.04 -18.51 -2.24
C GLU A 135 13.14 -17.42 -2.84
N PHE A 136 11.95 -17.77 -3.33
CA PHE A 136 10.96 -16.78 -3.74
C PHE A 136 10.41 -16.00 -2.54
N ASN A 137 10.07 -16.66 -1.43
CA ASN A 137 9.64 -15.99 -0.21
C ASN A 137 10.73 -15.03 0.33
N ASP A 138 11.97 -15.49 0.43
CA ASP A 138 13.13 -14.67 0.81
C ASP A 138 13.32 -13.48 -0.17
N GLY A 139 13.08 -13.71 -1.47
CA GLY A 139 13.13 -12.71 -2.52
C GLY A 139 12.04 -11.64 -2.39
N VAL A 140 10.79 -12.03 -2.10
CA VAL A 140 9.68 -11.09 -1.86
C VAL A 140 10.00 -10.19 -0.66
N GLU A 141 10.50 -10.77 0.44
CA GLU A 141 10.95 -10.01 1.60
C GLU A 141 12.05 -9.00 1.23
N ARG A 142 12.99 -9.40 0.38
CA ARG A 142 14.10 -8.54 -0.05
C ARG A 142 13.65 -7.40 -0.96
N VAL A 143 12.72 -7.66 -1.89
CA VAL A 143 12.15 -6.61 -2.75
C VAL A 143 11.29 -5.64 -1.93
N THR A 144 10.56 -6.15 -0.94
CA THR A 144 9.62 -5.34 -0.13
C THR A 144 10.31 -4.56 0.99
N ALA A 145 11.14 -5.23 1.80
CA ALA A 145 11.78 -4.65 2.98
C ALA A 145 13.25 -4.27 2.77
N GLY A 146 13.85 -4.71 1.66
CA GLY A 146 15.25 -4.43 1.33
C GLY A 146 16.25 -5.47 1.87
N LEU A 147 17.53 -5.15 1.70
CA LEU A 147 18.67 -6.00 2.08
C LEU A 147 18.79 -6.14 3.59
N GLU A 148 18.95 -7.37 4.06
CA GLU A 148 19.29 -7.68 5.45
C GLU A 148 20.69 -7.14 5.80
N LYS A 149 20.77 -6.38 6.89
CA LYS A 149 22.02 -5.79 7.38
C LYS A 149 22.62 -6.62 8.53
N LYS A 150 23.24 -7.74 8.19
CA LYS A 150 23.89 -8.65 9.17
C LYS A 150 25.00 -8.01 10.02
N GLN A 151 25.57 -6.89 9.58
CA GLN A 151 26.66 -6.19 10.30
C GLN A 151 26.17 -5.02 11.17
N ARG A 152 24.88 -4.66 11.12
CA ARG A 152 24.35 -3.60 11.98
C ARG A 152 24.08 -4.20 13.35
N VAL A 153 25.07 -4.10 14.23
CA VAL A 153 24.94 -4.49 15.64
C VAL A 153 24.03 -3.46 16.30
N MET A 154 22.82 -3.87 16.68
CA MET A 154 21.94 -3.09 17.54
C MET A 154 22.37 -3.27 18.99
N SER A 155 22.27 -2.22 19.79
CA SER A 155 22.40 -2.37 21.24
C SER A 155 21.24 -3.22 21.80
N GLU A 156 21.43 -3.84 22.97
CA GLU A 156 20.38 -4.62 23.61
C GLU A 156 19.13 -3.78 23.92
N ASP A 157 19.31 -2.50 24.30
CA ASP A 157 18.18 -1.58 24.54
C ASP A 157 17.40 -1.30 23.25
N GLU A 158 18.10 -1.03 22.13
CA GLU A 158 17.46 -0.84 20.83
C GLU A 158 16.77 -2.12 20.36
N LYS A 159 17.38 -3.29 20.55
CA LYS A 159 16.80 -4.59 20.20
C LYS A 159 15.50 -4.82 20.97
N GLN A 160 15.50 -4.53 22.27
CA GLN A 160 14.32 -4.65 23.12
C GLN A 160 13.22 -3.68 22.67
N ARG A 161 13.55 -2.40 22.46
CA ARG A 161 12.58 -1.39 21.98
C ARG A 161 11.92 -1.80 20.68
N VAL A 162 12.71 -2.26 19.70
CA VAL A 162 12.19 -2.71 18.40
C VAL A 162 11.34 -3.97 18.54
N ALA A 163 11.71 -4.92 19.42
CA ALA A 163 10.88 -6.09 19.68
C ALA A 163 9.51 -5.75 20.25
N TYR A 164 9.45 -4.83 21.23
CA TYR A 164 8.18 -4.35 21.75
C TYR A 164 7.37 -3.60 20.69
N HIS A 165 8.02 -2.75 19.89
CA HIS A 165 7.39 -1.99 18.80
C HIS A 165 6.72 -2.91 17.77
N GLU A 166 7.47 -3.90 17.26
CA GLU A 166 6.96 -4.87 16.27
C GLU A 166 5.93 -5.83 16.86
N ALA A 167 6.09 -6.24 18.13
CA ALA A 167 5.08 -7.02 18.84
C ALA A 167 3.75 -6.26 18.95
N GLY A 168 3.81 -4.95 19.15
CA GLY A 168 2.65 -4.05 19.15
C GLY A 168 1.89 -4.11 17.83
N HIS A 169 2.58 -3.89 16.70
CA HIS A 169 1.99 -3.99 15.36
C HIS A 169 1.33 -5.35 15.13
N ALA A 170 2.06 -6.43 15.42
CA ALA A 170 1.60 -7.79 15.20
C ALA A 170 0.37 -8.14 16.04
N LEU A 171 0.36 -7.76 17.32
CA LEU A 171 -0.75 -8.03 18.23
C LEU A 171 -2.01 -7.27 17.82
N VAL A 172 -1.89 -5.99 17.47
CA VAL A 172 -3.05 -5.18 17.05
C VAL A 172 -3.58 -5.66 15.71
N ALA A 173 -2.70 -5.95 14.75
CA ALA A 173 -3.09 -6.53 13.46
C ALA A 173 -3.78 -7.88 13.62
N TYR A 174 -3.34 -8.73 14.57
CA TYR A 174 -4.01 -10.00 14.86
C TYR A 174 -5.35 -9.83 15.61
N SER A 175 -5.51 -8.75 16.36
CA SER A 175 -6.70 -8.50 17.19
C SER A 175 -7.87 -7.91 16.41
N LEU A 176 -7.60 -7.24 15.29
CA LEU A 176 -8.62 -6.56 14.50
C LEU A 176 -9.22 -7.49 13.44
N PRO A 177 -10.53 -7.39 13.15
CA PRO A 177 -11.22 -8.29 12.22
C PRO A 177 -11.00 -7.92 10.73
N ASN A 178 -10.59 -6.69 10.44
CA ASN A 178 -10.54 -6.14 9.08
C ASN A 178 -9.10 -5.80 8.65
N THR A 179 -8.11 -6.46 9.24
CA THR A 179 -6.69 -6.30 8.94
C THR A 179 -6.20 -7.45 8.07
N ASP A 180 -5.14 -7.20 7.30
CA ASP A 180 -4.52 -8.23 6.51
C ASP A 180 -3.74 -9.19 7.44
N PRO A 181 -3.76 -10.52 7.21
CA PRO A 181 -3.09 -11.47 8.09
C PRO A 181 -1.59 -11.21 8.22
N VAL A 182 -1.09 -11.22 9.45
CA VAL A 182 0.35 -11.14 9.75
C VAL A 182 1.00 -12.45 9.35
N HIS A 183 1.95 -12.35 8.42
CA HIS A 183 2.70 -13.49 7.91
C HIS A 183 4.00 -13.69 8.67
N LYS A 184 4.69 -12.59 8.99
CA LYS A 184 5.99 -12.63 9.63
C LYS A 184 6.27 -11.35 10.41
N VAL A 185 6.90 -11.50 11.55
CA VAL A 185 7.43 -10.39 12.35
C VAL A 185 8.92 -10.61 12.52
N SER A 186 9.71 -9.55 12.40
CA SER A 186 11.17 -9.64 12.46
C SER A 186 11.76 -8.36 13.01
N ILE A 187 12.70 -8.49 13.94
CA ILE A 187 13.52 -7.39 14.46
C ILE A 187 14.88 -7.28 13.78
N ILE A 188 15.10 -8.07 12.74
CA ILE A 188 16.33 -8.03 11.94
C ILE A 188 16.27 -6.81 11.01
N PRO A 189 17.25 -5.89 11.08
CA PRO A 189 17.23 -4.65 10.32
C PRO A 189 17.37 -4.90 8.82
N ARG A 190 16.50 -4.26 8.03
CA ARG A 190 16.51 -4.32 6.56
C ARG A 190 16.49 -2.93 5.93
N GLY A 191 17.19 -2.78 4.81
CA GLY A 191 17.20 -1.53 4.05
C GLY A 191 17.82 -0.33 4.81
N LEU A 192 17.43 0.89 4.42
CA LEU A 192 17.99 2.12 4.97
C LEU A 192 17.29 2.58 6.27
N ALA A 193 16.00 2.28 6.44
CA ALA A 193 15.18 2.86 7.51
C ALA A 193 14.46 1.86 8.44
N ALA A 194 14.35 0.57 8.09
CA ALA A 194 13.61 -0.40 8.91
C ALA A 194 14.55 -1.09 9.92
N LEU A 195 14.36 -0.81 11.21
CA LEU A 195 15.02 -1.53 12.31
C LEU A 195 14.33 -2.87 12.61
N GLY A 196 13.01 -2.93 12.41
CA GLY A 196 12.18 -4.13 12.40
C GLY A 196 11.10 -4.01 11.33
N TYR A 197 10.31 -5.07 11.14
CA TYR A 197 9.12 -5.01 10.29
C TYR A 197 8.10 -6.11 10.65
N THR A 198 6.83 -5.75 10.47
CA THR A 198 5.68 -6.66 10.52
C THR A 198 5.09 -6.81 9.12
N LEU A 199 5.28 -7.98 8.51
CA LEU A 199 4.80 -8.28 7.16
C LEU A 199 3.35 -8.79 7.21
N GLN A 200 2.42 -7.96 6.74
CA GLN A 200 1.04 -8.34 6.46
C GLN A 200 0.90 -8.69 4.97
N ARG A 201 0.15 -9.73 4.64
CA ARG A 201 -0.18 -10.03 3.23
C ARG A 201 -1.70 -10.08 3.05
N PRO A 202 -2.24 -9.27 2.13
CA PRO A 202 -3.64 -9.34 1.73
C PRO A 202 -4.02 -10.73 1.20
N GLU A 203 -5.25 -11.16 1.50
CA GLU A 203 -5.82 -12.41 0.95
C GLU A 203 -6.28 -12.26 -0.51
N GLY A 204 -6.28 -11.04 -1.05
CA GLY A 204 -6.62 -10.77 -2.44
C GLY A 204 -6.47 -9.30 -2.83
N ASP A 205 -6.55 -9.03 -4.13
CA ASP A 205 -6.49 -7.68 -4.67
C ASP A 205 -7.82 -6.95 -4.35
N ARG A 206 -7.76 -5.93 -3.49
CA ARG A 206 -8.93 -5.10 -3.10
C ARG A 206 -8.84 -3.73 -3.78
N TYR A 207 -9.91 -3.32 -4.44
CA TYR A 207 -10.02 -2.01 -5.10
C TYR A 207 -10.72 -0.96 -4.24
N LEU A 208 -11.50 -1.38 -3.24
CA LEU A 208 -12.27 -0.49 -2.37
C LEU A 208 -11.94 -0.81 -0.91
N MET A 209 -11.92 0.23 -0.07
CA MET A 209 -11.72 0.13 1.38
C MET A 209 -12.85 0.84 2.11
N THR A 210 -13.36 0.19 3.15
CA THR A 210 -14.36 0.73 4.05
C THR A 210 -13.72 1.62 5.11
N GLN A 211 -14.52 2.50 5.71
CA GLN A 211 -14.07 3.34 6.81
C GLN A 211 -13.45 2.51 7.96
N SER A 212 -14.08 1.39 8.34
CA SER A 212 -13.60 0.53 9.41
C SER A 212 -12.27 -0.16 9.09
N GLU A 213 -12.00 -0.49 7.82
CA GLU A 213 -10.70 -1.00 7.37
C GLU A 213 -9.61 0.07 7.48
N LEU A 214 -9.90 1.30 7.06
CA LEU A 214 -8.96 2.42 7.19
C LEU A 214 -8.67 2.75 8.65
N GLU A 215 -9.70 2.77 9.51
CA GLU A 215 -9.53 2.94 10.96
C GLU A 215 -8.71 1.81 11.58
N SER A 216 -8.86 0.58 11.10
CA SER A 216 -8.06 -0.57 11.57
C SER A 216 -6.60 -0.45 11.14
N ARG A 217 -6.34 0.01 9.91
CA ARG A 217 -4.98 0.29 9.42
C ARG A 217 -4.29 1.38 10.21
N ILE A 218 -5.00 2.46 10.54
CA ILE A 218 -4.49 3.52 11.42
C ILE A 218 -4.14 2.94 12.79
N GLN A 219 -5.02 2.11 13.38
CA GLN A 219 -4.74 1.48 14.68
C GLN A 219 -3.49 0.59 14.66
N VAL A 220 -3.27 -0.17 13.59
CA VAL A 220 -2.07 -0.99 13.41
C VAL A 220 -0.82 -0.11 13.30
N LEU A 221 -0.84 0.96 12.49
CA LEU A 221 0.29 1.88 12.36
C LEU A 221 0.64 2.55 13.70
N LEU A 222 -0.36 2.92 14.49
CA LEU A 222 -0.15 3.54 15.80
C LEU A 222 0.24 2.54 16.90
N ALA A 223 0.22 1.23 16.64
CA ALA A 223 0.47 0.21 17.65
C ALA A 223 1.91 0.25 18.20
N GLY A 224 2.90 0.52 17.34
CA GLY A 224 4.30 0.63 17.74
C GLY A 224 4.51 1.75 18.77
N THR A 225 4.08 2.97 18.44
CA THR A 225 4.22 4.13 19.34
C THR A 225 3.48 3.95 20.67
N VAL A 226 2.24 3.44 20.63
CA VAL A 226 1.46 3.21 21.86
C VAL A 226 2.11 2.13 22.72
N THR A 227 2.70 1.11 22.10
CA THR A 227 3.42 0.08 22.84
C THR A 227 4.65 0.66 23.52
N GLU A 228 5.43 1.50 22.83
CA GLU A 228 6.58 2.18 23.43
C GLU A 228 6.15 3.04 24.63
N GLU A 229 5.09 3.85 24.50
CA GLU A 229 4.54 4.67 25.59
C GLU A 229 4.06 3.85 26.80
N MET A 230 3.60 2.61 26.58
CA MET A 230 3.11 1.73 27.66
C MET A 230 4.22 1.00 28.43
N ILE A 231 5.42 0.92 27.85
CA ILE A 231 6.54 0.11 28.37
C ILE A 231 7.70 1.01 28.81
N TYR A 232 7.94 2.11 28.11
CA TYR A 232 9.06 3.02 28.34
C TYR A 232 8.57 4.43 28.72
N ASP A 233 9.34 5.11 29.56
CA ASP A 233 9.06 6.51 29.94
C ASP A 233 9.46 7.52 28.85
N ASP A 234 10.32 7.12 27.91
CA ASP A 234 10.82 7.96 26.81
C ASP A 234 10.57 7.28 25.45
N ILE A 235 10.00 8.05 24.53
CA ILE A 235 9.56 7.60 23.20
C ILE A 235 10.68 7.75 22.17
N SER A 236 10.81 6.77 21.28
CA SER A 236 11.83 6.81 20.24
C SER A 236 11.38 7.58 18.99
N THR A 237 12.32 7.82 18.08
CA THR A 237 12.04 8.34 16.73
C THR A 237 11.61 7.25 15.74
N GLY A 238 11.54 5.98 16.16
CA GLY A 238 11.26 4.83 15.30
C GLY A 238 9.87 4.88 14.64
N ALA A 239 8.89 5.49 15.31
CA ALA A 239 7.50 5.57 14.83
C ALA A 239 7.24 6.66 13.77
N GLN A 240 8.27 7.38 13.29
CA GLN A 240 8.07 8.51 12.36
C GLN A 240 7.27 8.11 11.10
N ASN A 241 7.67 7.02 10.44
CA ASN A 241 7.00 6.56 9.21
C ASN A 241 5.57 6.10 9.49
N ASP A 242 5.30 5.52 10.65
CA ASP A 242 3.95 5.05 10.99
C ASP A 242 3.01 6.22 11.30
N LEU A 243 3.52 7.24 12.00
CA LEU A 243 2.79 8.49 12.25
C LEU A 243 2.49 9.24 10.95
N GLU A 244 3.46 9.32 10.03
CA GLU A 244 3.28 9.94 8.72
C GLU A 244 2.16 9.23 7.94
N ARG A 245 2.26 7.90 7.78
CA ARG A 245 1.25 7.09 7.07
C ARG A 245 -0.12 7.14 7.73
N ALA A 246 -0.19 7.05 9.07
CA ALA A 246 -1.45 7.13 9.80
C ALA A 246 -2.13 8.48 9.57
N THR A 247 -1.33 9.56 9.59
CA THR A 247 -1.81 10.93 9.33
C THR A 247 -2.28 11.10 7.90
N GLU A 248 -1.57 10.54 6.91
CA GLU A 248 -1.98 10.56 5.51
C GLU A 248 -3.31 9.85 5.29
N ILE A 249 -3.51 8.66 5.89
CA ILE A 249 -4.77 7.92 5.80
C ILE A 249 -5.89 8.73 6.45
N ALA A 250 -5.69 9.25 7.66
CA ALA A 250 -6.68 10.07 8.35
C ALA A 250 -7.05 11.32 7.54
N ARG A 251 -6.06 11.98 6.93
CA ARG A 251 -6.29 13.14 6.06
C ARG A 251 -7.05 12.75 4.79
N ALA A 252 -6.75 11.62 4.18
CA ALA A 252 -7.50 11.11 3.01
C ALA A 252 -8.94 10.73 3.38
N MET A 253 -9.16 10.12 4.56
CA MET A 253 -10.52 9.86 5.08
C MET A 253 -11.35 11.14 5.14
N VAL A 254 -10.76 12.25 5.61
CA VAL A 254 -11.44 13.54 5.72
C VAL A 254 -11.59 14.23 4.36
N MET A 255 -10.49 14.35 3.59
CA MET A 255 -10.44 15.21 2.41
C MET A 255 -10.87 14.54 1.11
N ASP A 256 -10.65 13.23 0.97
CA ASP A 256 -10.84 12.50 -0.29
C ASP A 256 -12.11 11.64 -0.25
N TYR A 257 -12.36 10.99 0.89
CA TYR A 257 -13.42 10.00 1.02
C TYR A 257 -14.68 10.51 1.72
N GLY A 258 -14.63 11.69 2.34
CA GLY A 258 -15.77 12.27 3.07
C GLY A 258 -16.23 11.41 4.25
N MET A 259 -15.29 10.74 4.93
CA MET A 259 -15.48 9.86 6.09
C MET A 259 -15.32 10.63 7.41
N SER A 260 -15.82 11.86 7.47
CA SER A 260 -15.74 12.72 8.66
C SER A 260 -17.05 13.44 8.91
N LYS A 261 -17.12 14.18 10.02
CA LYS A 261 -18.29 15.02 10.32
C LYS A 261 -18.48 16.19 9.36
N LEU A 262 -17.48 16.49 8.52
CA LEU A 262 -17.56 17.53 7.49
C LEU A 262 -18.42 17.12 6.29
N GLY A 263 -18.85 15.86 6.25
CA GLY A 263 -19.76 15.35 5.23
C GLY A 263 -19.04 14.76 4.03
N ARG A 264 -19.83 14.41 3.01
CA ARG A 264 -19.37 13.68 1.82
C ARG A 264 -18.93 14.65 0.73
N ILE A 265 -17.88 15.42 1.02
CA ILE A 265 -17.32 16.44 0.13
C ILE A 265 -15.85 16.12 -0.12
N ALA A 266 -15.42 16.22 -1.38
CA ALA A 266 -14.00 16.13 -1.73
C ALA A 266 -13.36 17.51 -1.55
N TYR A 267 -12.53 17.66 -0.52
CA TYR A 267 -11.78 18.88 -0.22
C TYR A 267 -10.43 18.93 -0.94
N ARG A 268 -9.89 17.77 -1.33
CA ARG A 268 -8.67 17.74 -2.12
C ARG A 268 -9.00 18.16 -3.55
N GLU A 269 -8.40 19.26 -3.98
CA GLU A 269 -8.34 19.53 -5.40
C GLU A 269 -7.45 18.48 -6.04
N SER A 270 -7.99 17.79 -7.06
CA SER A 270 -7.11 17.09 -7.99
C SER A 270 -6.09 18.12 -8.48
N SER A 271 -4.81 17.86 -8.28
CA SER A 271 -3.68 18.62 -8.84
C SER A 271 -3.70 18.51 -10.37
N ARG A 272 -4.77 18.98 -11.00
CA ARG A 272 -4.90 19.15 -12.44
C ARG A 272 -4.14 20.38 -12.90
N SER A 273 -3.69 21.24 -11.97
CA SER A 273 -3.02 22.50 -12.31
C SER A 273 -2.10 23.01 -11.20
N ALA A 274 -1.14 22.21 -10.73
CA ALA A 274 0.06 22.77 -10.05
C ALA A 274 0.88 23.71 -10.95
N PHE A 275 0.44 23.87 -12.21
CA PHE A 275 1.06 24.65 -13.26
C PHE A 275 0.54 26.10 -13.36
N LEU A 276 -0.65 26.41 -12.82
CA LEU A 276 -1.18 27.79 -12.76
C LEU A 276 -0.83 28.52 -11.46
N ALA A 277 -0.33 27.81 -10.45
CA ALA A 277 0.16 28.41 -9.22
C ALA A 277 1.41 29.24 -9.53
N HIS A 278 1.24 30.56 -9.50
CA HIS A 278 2.32 31.50 -9.66
C HIS A 278 3.41 31.21 -8.61
N ALA A 279 4.68 31.36 -8.98
CA ALA A 279 5.79 31.33 -8.04
C ALA A 279 5.62 32.49 -7.03
N GLY A 280 4.94 32.22 -5.93
CA GLY A 280 4.58 33.21 -4.91
C GLY A 280 3.18 33.06 -4.31
N GLU A 281 2.28 32.26 -4.90
CA GLU A 281 1.01 31.94 -4.25
C GLU A 281 1.21 30.73 -3.34
N GLU A 282 1.03 30.94 -2.04
CA GLU A 282 0.72 29.89 -1.08
C GLU A 282 -0.31 28.95 -1.72
N ARG A 283 -0.21 27.64 -1.47
CA ARG A 283 -1.23 26.67 -1.92
C ARG A 283 -2.58 27.23 -1.48
N LEU A 284 -3.32 27.86 -2.39
CA LEU A 284 -4.63 28.40 -2.10
C LEU A 284 -5.46 27.19 -1.76
N HIS A 285 -5.65 26.96 -0.47
CA HIS A 285 -6.62 26.00 0.00
C HIS A 285 -7.93 26.43 -0.65
N SER A 286 -8.54 25.53 -1.42
CA SER A 286 -9.82 25.72 -2.10
C SER A 286 -11.00 25.95 -1.15
N HIS A 287 -10.68 25.99 0.14
CA HIS A 287 -11.54 26.05 1.29
C HIS A 287 -10.99 27.10 2.24
N SER A 288 -11.87 27.71 3.03
CA SER A 288 -11.48 28.76 3.97
C SER A 288 -10.52 28.24 5.04
N GLU A 289 -9.81 29.16 5.69
CA GLU A 289 -9.00 28.86 6.90
C GLU A 289 -9.84 28.18 8.00
N GLU A 290 -11.12 28.52 8.08
CA GLU A 290 -12.06 27.87 9.00
C GLU A 290 -12.23 26.39 8.64
N THR A 291 -12.48 26.06 7.38
CA THR A 291 -12.56 24.67 6.93
C THR A 291 -11.22 23.95 7.06
N ALA A 292 -10.09 24.60 6.80
CA ALA A 292 -8.76 24.00 6.98
C ALA A 292 -8.54 23.60 8.45
N ARG A 293 -8.90 24.50 9.38
CA ARG A 293 -8.88 24.23 10.82
C ARG A 293 -9.80 23.08 11.21
N GLU A 294 -11.01 23.01 10.65
CA GLU A 294 -11.95 21.92 10.89
C GLU A 294 -11.42 20.57 10.38
N ILE A 295 -10.77 20.55 9.22
CA ILE A 295 -10.10 19.36 8.66
C ILE A 295 -9.04 18.86 9.64
N ASP A 296 -8.15 19.74 10.12
CA ASP A 296 -7.10 19.35 11.07
C ASP A 296 -7.66 18.89 12.43
N GLN A 297 -8.79 19.46 12.87
CA GLN A 297 -9.50 19.00 14.06
C GLN A 297 -10.07 17.59 13.88
N GLU A 298 -10.68 17.29 12.73
CA GLU A 298 -11.19 15.96 12.44
C GLU A 298 -10.06 14.93 12.28
N VAL A 299 -8.94 15.28 11.65
CA VAL A 299 -7.74 14.42 11.58
C VAL A 299 -7.24 14.11 13.00
N ARG A 300 -7.08 15.13 13.85
CA ARG A 300 -6.68 14.95 15.25
C ARG A 300 -7.67 14.06 16.01
N ARG A 301 -8.97 14.21 15.78
CA ARG A 301 -10.00 13.38 16.41
C ARG A 301 -9.87 11.92 15.97
N ILE A 302 -9.75 11.64 14.67
CA ILE A 302 -9.61 10.28 14.13
C ILE A 302 -8.37 9.59 14.72
N LEU A 303 -7.23 10.28 14.74
CA LEU A 303 -5.99 9.75 15.30
C LEU A 303 -6.11 9.55 16.83
N GLY A 304 -6.71 10.49 17.56
CA GLY A 304 -6.93 10.38 19.00
C GLY A 304 -7.85 9.21 19.38
N ASP A 305 -8.94 9.02 18.62
CA ASP A 305 -9.84 7.88 18.79
C ASP A 305 -9.13 6.55 18.50
N ALA A 306 -8.27 6.51 17.47
CA ALA A 306 -7.47 5.34 17.13
C ALA A 306 -6.42 5.03 18.21
N LEU A 307 -5.68 6.02 18.71
CA LEU A 307 -4.71 5.87 19.80
C LEU A 307 -5.38 5.23 21.03
N LYS A 308 -6.54 5.75 21.43
CA LYS A 308 -7.28 5.23 22.59
C LYS A 308 -7.69 3.77 22.38
N LYS A 309 -8.27 3.43 21.23
CA LYS A 309 -8.67 2.04 20.91
C LYS A 309 -7.47 1.10 20.87
N THR A 310 -6.36 1.53 20.26
CA THR A 310 -5.11 0.78 20.21
C THR A 310 -4.56 0.52 21.60
N HIS A 311 -4.52 1.54 22.47
CA HIS A 311 -4.11 1.40 23.86
C HIS A 311 -4.99 0.40 24.61
N ASP A 312 -6.32 0.48 24.46
CA ASP A 312 -7.25 -0.45 25.12
C ASP A 312 -7.00 -1.91 24.68
N ILE A 313 -6.72 -2.15 23.39
CA ILE A 313 -6.38 -3.49 22.86
C ILE A 313 -5.08 -4.00 23.48
N LEU A 314 -4.01 -3.20 23.43
CA LEU A 314 -2.69 -3.56 23.94
C LEU A 314 -2.72 -3.77 25.46
N GLN A 315 -3.44 -2.94 26.20
CA GLN A 315 -3.57 -3.06 27.65
C GLN A 315 -4.36 -4.32 28.04
N THR A 316 -5.47 -4.60 27.34
CA THR A 316 -6.27 -5.81 27.58
C THR A 316 -5.47 -7.08 27.31
N ARG A 317 -4.57 -7.05 26.31
CA ARG A 317 -3.75 -8.18 25.89
C ARG A 317 -2.28 -8.04 26.30
N ARG A 318 -1.99 -7.32 27.38
CA ARG A 318 -0.61 -7.02 27.83
C ARG A 318 0.24 -8.27 28.04
N ALA A 319 -0.33 -9.35 28.58
CA ALA A 319 0.39 -10.61 28.77
C ALA A 319 0.85 -11.23 27.43
N ALA A 320 -0.01 -11.20 26.41
CA ALA A 320 0.34 -11.68 25.08
C ALA A 320 1.37 -10.80 24.38
N LEU A 321 1.31 -9.48 24.60
CA LEU A 321 2.30 -8.53 24.10
C LEU A 321 3.69 -8.82 24.66
N MET A 322 3.79 -8.99 25.98
CA MET A 322 5.06 -9.27 26.65
C MET A 322 5.64 -10.61 26.21
N ALA A 323 4.83 -11.67 26.15
CA ALA A 323 5.27 -12.97 25.68
C ALA A 323 5.76 -12.94 24.22
N LEU A 324 5.09 -12.17 23.36
CA LEU A 324 5.49 -12.02 21.96
C LEU A 324 6.82 -11.25 21.82
N ALA A 325 6.99 -10.18 22.59
CA ALA A 325 8.22 -9.39 22.59
C ALA A 325 9.41 -10.20 23.12
N GLU A 326 9.22 -10.96 24.21
CA GLU A 326 10.25 -11.85 24.77
C GLU A 326 10.70 -12.91 23.76
N GLU A 327 9.75 -13.59 23.12
CA GLU A 327 10.08 -14.56 22.06
C GLU A 327 10.81 -13.87 20.90
N LEU A 328 10.36 -12.69 20.44
CA LEU A 328 11.04 -11.95 19.37
C LEU A 328 12.50 -11.60 19.71
N ILE A 329 12.80 -11.30 20.97
CA ILE A 329 14.17 -11.02 21.41
C ILE A 329 15.05 -12.28 21.31
N GLU A 330 14.49 -13.45 21.62
CA GLU A 330 15.18 -14.73 21.56
C GLU A 330 15.39 -15.25 20.13
N VAL A 331 14.32 -15.29 19.32
CA VAL A 331 14.34 -15.94 17.99
C VAL A 331 14.54 -14.96 16.83
N GLU A 332 14.43 -13.65 17.08
CA GLU A 332 14.60 -12.53 16.14
C GLU A 332 13.59 -12.45 14.98
N SER A 333 12.88 -13.55 14.69
CA SER A 333 11.77 -13.58 13.73
C SER A 333 10.76 -14.67 14.07
N ILE A 334 9.48 -14.30 13.95
CA ILE A 334 8.33 -15.18 14.23
C ILE A 334 7.45 -15.25 12.98
N GLU A 335 7.12 -16.47 12.55
CA GLU A 335 6.21 -16.75 11.45
C GLU A 335 4.75 -16.82 11.92
N ALA A 336 3.79 -16.70 11.00
CA ALA A 336 2.35 -16.64 11.30
C ALA A 336 1.84 -17.74 12.25
N HIS A 337 2.31 -18.98 12.06
CA HIS A 337 1.87 -20.13 12.86
C HIS A 337 2.32 -20.03 14.32
N ASP A 338 3.55 -19.58 14.55
CA ASP A 338 4.10 -19.35 15.89
C ASP A 338 3.47 -18.13 16.55
N LEU A 339 3.27 -17.05 15.79
CA LEU A 339 2.55 -15.87 16.26
C LEU A 339 1.17 -16.28 16.79
N LYS A 340 0.40 -17.04 16.01
CA LYS A 340 -0.92 -17.54 16.41
C LYS A 340 -0.84 -18.35 17.71
N ARG A 341 0.11 -19.30 17.79
CA ARG A 341 0.33 -20.14 18.97
C ARG A 341 0.60 -19.31 20.23
N ILE A 342 1.50 -18.32 20.15
CA ILE A 342 1.88 -17.45 21.28
C ILE A 342 0.70 -16.60 21.73
N LEU A 343 -0.01 -16.00 20.79
CA LEU A 343 -1.14 -15.12 21.09
C LEU A 343 -2.34 -15.87 21.66
N GLU A 344 -2.64 -17.07 21.16
CA GLU A 344 -3.74 -17.90 21.67
C GLU A 344 -3.43 -18.47 23.05
N ALA A 345 -2.18 -18.89 23.31
CA ALA A 345 -1.76 -19.40 24.61
C ALA A 345 -1.87 -18.35 25.73
N ASN A 346 -1.70 -17.06 25.39
CA ASN A 346 -1.73 -15.94 26.33
C ASN A 346 -3.04 -15.13 26.28
N SER A 347 -4.10 -15.69 25.67
CA SER A 347 -5.40 -15.04 25.60
C SER A 347 -6.23 -15.30 26.86
N SER A 348 -6.46 -14.25 27.66
CA SER A 348 -7.26 -14.31 28.88
C SER A 348 -8.77 -14.50 28.64
N ARG A 349 -9.25 -14.35 27.39
CA ARG A 349 -10.57 -14.78 26.91
C ARG A 349 -10.50 -15.17 25.42
N PRO A 350 -11.23 -16.20 24.96
CA PRO A 350 -11.44 -16.43 23.54
C PRO A 350 -12.37 -15.34 23.01
N GLN A 351 -11.83 -14.27 22.44
CA GLN A 351 -12.63 -13.40 21.59
C GLN A 351 -12.56 -13.94 20.18
N VAL A 352 -13.75 -14.20 19.63
CA VAL A 352 -13.96 -14.63 18.25
C VAL A 352 -13.21 -13.66 17.34
N VAL A 353 -12.20 -14.18 16.65
CA VAL A 353 -11.55 -13.54 15.52
C VAL A 353 -12.46 -13.80 14.32
N PRO A 354 -13.21 -12.82 13.79
CA PRO A 354 -13.86 -12.97 12.50
C PRO A 354 -12.74 -12.85 11.45
N GLY A 355 -12.09 -13.98 11.13
CA GLY A 355 -10.96 -14.01 10.20
C GLY A 355 -10.22 -15.35 10.10
N THR A 356 -10.44 -16.29 11.02
CA THR A 356 -9.85 -17.64 10.94
C THR A 356 -10.89 -18.76 10.99
N SER A 357 -12.09 -18.50 10.46
CA SER A 357 -13.00 -19.58 10.04
C SER A 357 -13.14 -19.52 8.53
N GLU A 358 -12.87 -20.65 7.87
CA GLU A 358 -13.34 -20.87 6.50
C GLU A 358 -14.85 -20.61 6.46
N GLY A 359 -15.27 -19.64 5.66
CA GLY A 359 -16.66 -19.51 5.24
C GLY A 359 -17.59 -18.74 6.19
N ALA A 360 -17.59 -17.42 6.07
CA ALA A 360 -18.82 -16.65 6.26
C ALA A 360 -18.96 -15.63 5.13
N LYS A 361 -19.49 -16.08 3.99
CA LYS A 361 -20.03 -15.17 2.95
C LYS A 361 -21.05 -14.26 3.64
N ARG A 362 -20.78 -12.95 3.70
CA ARG A 362 -21.80 -11.96 4.09
C ARG A 362 -22.94 -12.05 3.07
N THR A 363 -24.05 -12.64 3.48
CA THR A 363 -25.31 -12.61 2.73
C THR A 363 -25.81 -11.16 2.70
N VAL A 364 -25.90 -10.61 1.50
CA VAL A 364 -26.68 -9.40 1.23
C VAL A 364 -28.11 -9.67 1.68
N LYS A 365 -28.65 -8.87 2.59
CA LYS A 365 -30.08 -8.85 2.89
C LYS A 365 -30.82 -8.38 1.63
N ASN A 366 -31.30 -9.32 0.82
CA ASN A 366 -32.44 -9.05 -0.02
C ASN A 366 -33.68 -9.17 0.88
N GLU A 367 -34.20 -8.04 1.33
CA GLU A 367 -35.58 -7.99 1.80
C GLU A 367 -36.48 -8.16 0.57
N SER A 368 -36.96 -9.38 0.40
CA SER A 368 -38.05 -9.74 -0.50
C SER A 368 -39.32 -9.04 -0.03
N THR A 369 -39.76 -8.03 -0.77
CA THR A 369 -41.13 -7.52 -0.71
C THR A 369 -42.03 -8.49 -1.47
N ASP A 370 -42.69 -9.38 -0.73
CA ASP A 370 -43.90 -10.08 -1.20
C ASP A 370 -44.85 -10.22 -0.01
N ALA A 371 -45.85 -9.33 0.07
CA ALA A 371 -47.07 -9.53 0.82
C ALA A 371 -48.11 -8.45 0.43
N ILE A 372 -48.67 -8.54 -0.79
CA ILE A 372 -50.05 -8.05 -1.03
C ILE A 372 -50.75 -9.04 -1.97
N ASP A 373 -51.39 -10.03 -1.37
CA ASP A 373 -52.53 -10.76 -1.92
C ASP A 373 -53.28 -11.29 -0.70
N GLY A 374 -54.57 -11.12 -0.49
CA GLY A 374 -55.62 -10.37 -1.13
C GLY A 374 -56.78 -10.44 -0.14
N ASP A 375 -57.68 -9.46 -0.13
CA ASP A 375 -59.00 -9.68 0.45
C ASP A 375 -60.04 -9.19 -0.54
N ALA A 376 -60.95 -10.09 -0.84
CA ALA A 376 -61.93 -9.94 -1.88
C ALA A 376 -63.27 -9.49 -1.28
N VAL A 377 -64.16 -9.11 -2.21
CA VAL A 377 -65.63 -9.24 -2.15
C VAL A 377 -66.43 -7.96 -1.83
N GLU A 378 -67.18 -7.57 -2.88
CA GLU A 378 -68.51 -6.93 -2.90
C GLU A 378 -68.70 -5.49 -2.42
N LYS A 379 -69.18 -4.60 -3.31
CA LYS A 379 -70.60 -4.44 -3.75
C LYS A 379 -70.87 -3.01 -4.25
N SER A 380 -71.71 -2.95 -5.29
CA SER A 380 -72.65 -1.86 -5.66
C SER A 380 -72.14 -0.47 -6.02
N GLY A 381 -72.54 0.00 -7.21
CA GLY A 381 -72.48 1.39 -7.66
C GLY A 381 -72.41 1.51 -9.17
#